data_AF-A0A382W140-F1
#
_entry.id   AF-A0A382W140-F1
#
_cell.length_a   1.000
_cell.length_b   1.000
_cell.length_c   1.000
_cell.angle_alpha   90.00
_cell.angle_beta   90.00
_cell.angle_gamma   90.00
#
_symmetry.space_group_name_H-M   'P 1'
#
loop_
_entity.id
_entity.type
_entity.pdbx_description
1 polymer ?
#
loop_
_entity_poly.entity_id
_entity_poly.type
_entity_poly.pdbx_seq_one_letter_code
_entity_poly.pdbx_strand_id
1 'polypeptide(L)'
;VRPHAYLLALFIAIIAVGCSSFDRDWGKAAGQSSQGIEGRWVGRWHSDHNQHNGVLRCLINKKSGDVYETRFHAKYKLSIFTISYPYDMEMTITRT
;
A
#
# COMPACT_ATOMS: atom_id res chain seq x y z
N VAL A 1 39.34 1.48 -15.78
CA VAL A 1 38.00 1.93 -15.32
C VAL A 1 37.79 1.43 -13.90
N ARG A 2 37.23 2.24 -12.98
CA ARG A 2 37.25 1.95 -11.53
C ARG A 2 36.06 1.04 -11.12
N PRO A 3 36.27 -0.20 -10.65
CA PRO A 3 35.19 -1.15 -10.34
C PRO A 3 34.23 -0.64 -9.26
N HIS A 4 34.73 0.16 -8.32
CA HIS A 4 33.95 0.81 -7.27
C HIS A 4 32.86 1.76 -7.81
N ALA A 5 33.12 2.43 -8.94
CA ALA A 5 32.13 3.31 -9.56
C ALA A 5 30.94 2.52 -10.13
N TYR A 6 31.19 1.32 -10.66
CA TYR A 6 30.13 0.44 -11.17
C TYR A 6 29.31 -0.19 -10.04
N LEU A 7 29.96 -0.58 -8.94
CA LEU A 7 29.25 -1.11 -7.76
C LEU A 7 28.37 -0.05 -7.11
N LEU A 8 28.87 1.19 -6.99
CA LEU A 8 28.08 2.31 -6.47
C LEU A 8 26.90 2.64 -7.39
N ALA A 9 27.13 2.69 -8.71
CA ALA A 9 26.06 2.93 -9.68
C ALA A 9 24.99 1.83 -9.64
N LEU A 10 25.39 0.55 -9.51
CA LEU A 10 24.47 -0.57 -9.35
C LEU A 10 23.65 -0.47 -8.06
N PHE A 11 24.29 -0.11 -6.94
CA PHE A 11 23.61 0.06 -5.67
C PHE A 11 22.57 1.19 -5.71
N ILE A 12 22.91 2.33 -6.30
CA ILE A 12 21.99 3.46 -6.50
C ILE A 12 20.83 3.05 -7.41
N ALA A 13 21.12 2.32 -8.50
CA ALA A 13 20.10 1.84 -9.42
C ALA A 13 19.08 0.93 -8.71
N ILE A 14 19.53 0.02 -7.83
CA ILE A 14 18.64 -0.87 -7.06
C ILE A 14 17.71 -0.08 -6.13
N ILE A 15 18.20 0.98 -5.48
CA ILE A 15 17.39 1.82 -4.58
C ILE A 15 16.34 2.62 -5.36
N ALA A 16 16.65 3.05 -6.59
CA ALA A 16 15.76 3.88 -7.41
C ALA A 16 14.51 3.14 -7.95
N VAL A 17 14.52 1.80 -8.02
CA VAL A 17 13.39 1.01 -8.54
C VAL A 17 12.27 0.79 -7.49
N GLY A 18 12.47 1.26 -6.24
CA GLY A 18 11.56 1.01 -5.10
C GLY A 18 10.19 1.72 -5.11
N CYS A 19 9.74 2.33 -6.20
CA CYS A 19 8.40 2.90 -6.27
C CYS A 19 7.34 1.78 -6.35
N SER A 20 6.59 1.60 -5.27
CA SER A 20 5.53 0.57 -5.24
C SER A 20 4.40 0.93 -6.21
N SER A 21 3.77 -0.08 -6.83
CA SER A 21 2.55 0.11 -7.62
C SER A 21 1.43 0.73 -6.78
N PHE A 22 1.39 0.40 -5.49
CA PHE A 22 0.43 0.93 -4.54
C PHE A 22 0.50 2.45 -4.41
N ASP A 23 1.69 3.04 -4.19
CA ASP A 23 1.81 4.49 -3.99
C ASP A 23 1.41 5.28 -5.25
N ARG A 24 1.71 4.75 -6.43
CA ARG A 24 1.26 5.31 -7.70
C ARG A 24 -0.26 5.27 -7.83
N ASP A 25 -0.86 4.11 -7.58
CA ASP A 25 -2.30 3.92 -7.71
C ASP A 25 -3.07 4.72 -6.63
N TRP A 26 -2.47 4.86 -5.44
CA TRP A 26 -2.93 5.73 -4.36
C TRP A 26 -2.94 7.21 -4.76
N GLY A 27 -1.91 7.68 -5.47
CA GLY A 27 -1.90 9.03 -6.03
C GLY A 27 -3.04 9.23 -7.04
N LYS A 28 -3.22 8.29 -7.97
CA LYS A 28 -4.27 8.35 -9.01
C LYS A 28 -5.67 8.39 -8.42
N ALA A 29 -5.94 7.57 -7.40
CA ALA A 29 -7.25 7.50 -6.76
C ALA A 29 -7.63 8.79 -5.99
N ALA A 30 -6.70 9.72 -5.78
CA ALA A 30 -6.97 10.99 -5.09
C ALA A 30 -7.86 11.95 -5.89
N GLY A 31 -7.83 11.86 -7.22
CA GLY A 31 -8.57 12.76 -8.11
C GLY A 31 -9.83 12.14 -8.72
N GLN A 32 -10.19 10.92 -8.33
CA GLN A 32 -11.34 10.21 -8.88
C GLN A 32 -12.55 10.38 -7.97
N SER A 33 -13.67 10.86 -8.52
CA SER A 33 -14.95 10.84 -7.83
C SER A 33 -15.51 9.42 -7.82
N SER A 34 -15.82 8.87 -6.64
CA SER A 34 -16.54 7.60 -6.51
C SER A 34 -18.03 7.84 -6.26
N GLN A 35 -18.86 6.90 -6.75
CA GLN A 35 -20.32 6.92 -6.54
C GLN A 35 -20.76 6.03 -5.36
N GLY A 36 -19.80 5.40 -4.68
CA GLY A 36 -20.02 4.52 -3.54
C GLY A 36 -18.83 4.53 -2.59
N ILE A 37 -18.39 3.34 -2.15
CA ILE A 37 -17.28 3.20 -1.20
C ILE A 37 -15.91 3.10 -1.88
N GLU A 38 -15.83 3.24 -3.20
CA GLU A 38 -14.57 3.11 -3.94
C GLU A 38 -13.61 4.27 -3.62
N GLY A 39 -12.32 4.03 -3.86
CA GLY A 39 -11.27 5.02 -3.71
C GLY A 39 -10.39 4.76 -2.49
N ARG A 40 -9.90 5.86 -1.89
CA ARG A 40 -8.86 5.82 -0.87
C ARG A 40 -9.45 5.84 0.53
N TRP A 41 -9.02 4.87 1.32
CA TRP A 41 -9.39 4.76 2.72
C TRP A 41 -8.16 4.81 3.60
N VAL A 42 -8.27 5.53 4.71
CA VAL A 42 -7.25 5.60 5.75
C VAL A 42 -7.88 5.16 7.06
N GLY A 43 -7.32 4.11 7.65
CA GLY A 43 -7.66 3.61 8.97
C GLY A 43 -6.42 3.40 9.83
N ARG A 44 -6.57 2.60 10.87
CA ARG A 44 -5.50 2.21 11.79
C ARG A 44 -5.45 0.69 11.88
N TRP A 45 -4.25 0.11 11.74
CA TRP A 45 -4.01 -1.28 12.12
C TRP A 45 -3.54 -1.33 13.57
N HIS A 46 -3.92 -2.39 14.29
CA HIS A 46 -3.54 -2.65 15.67
C HIS A 46 -3.25 -4.15 15.82
N SER A 47 -2.19 -4.49 16.55
CA SER A 47 -1.81 -5.86 16.88
C SER A 47 -2.00 -6.08 18.36
N ASP A 48 -2.93 -6.95 18.73
CA ASP A 48 -3.18 -7.28 20.13
C ASP A 48 -1.99 -8.00 20.79
N HIS A 49 -1.20 -8.74 20.00
CA HIS A 49 -0.07 -9.53 20.49
C HIS A 49 1.08 -8.68 21.05
N ASN A 50 1.44 -7.59 20.36
CA ASN A 50 2.61 -6.76 20.73
C ASN A 50 2.26 -5.27 20.85
N GLN A 51 0.98 -4.92 20.78
CA GLN A 51 0.44 -3.55 20.90
C GLN A 51 0.95 -2.57 19.83
N HIS A 52 1.70 -3.06 18.83
CA HIS A 52 2.10 -2.25 17.70
C HIS A 52 0.88 -1.84 16.88
N ASN A 53 0.94 -0.63 16.35
CA ASN A 53 -0.14 -0.05 15.59
C ASN A 53 0.40 0.99 14.62
N GLY A 54 -0.43 1.38 13.66
CA GLY A 54 -0.04 2.37 12.68
C GLY A 54 -1.13 2.68 11.67
N VAL A 55 -0.80 3.57 10.73
CA VAL A 55 -1.72 3.92 9.65
C VAL A 55 -1.89 2.73 8.71
N LEU A 56 -3.14 2.42 8.39
CA LEU A 56 -3.52 1.44 7.38
C LEU A 56 -4.15 2.18 6.21
N ARG A 57 -3.53 2.08 5.03
CA ARG A 57 -4.14 2.58 3.79
C ARG A 57 -4.86 1.44 3.09
N CYS A 58 -5.97 1.74 2.44
CA CYS A 58 -6.69 0.79 1.61
C CYS A 58 -7.18 1.45 0.33
N LEU A 59 -7.03 0.76 -0.79
CA LEU A 59 -7.68 1.11 -2.06
C LEU A 59 -8.83 0.15 -2.29
N ILE A 60 -10.04 0.69 -2.48
CA ILE A 60 -11.23 -0.10 -2.77
C ILE A 60 -11.62 0.17 -4.23
N ASN A 61 -11.71 -0.89 -5.04
CA ASN A 61 -12.15 -0.84 -6.42
C ASN A 61 -13.34 -1.76 -6.62
N LYS A 62 -14.37 -1.31 -7.34
CA LYS A 62 -15.51 -2.16 -7.67
C LYS A 62 -15.11 -3.21 -8.71
N LYS A 63 -15.38 -4.49 -8.42
CA LYS A 63 -15.19 -5.60 -9.38
C LYS A 63 -16.47 -5.87 -10.15
N SER A 64 -17.52 -6.31 -9.45
CA SER A 64 -18.80 -6.66 -10.08
C SER A 64 -19.92 -6.73 -9.03
N GLY A 65 -21.11 -6.19 -9.33
CA GLY A 65 -22.24 -6.23 -8.40
C GLY A 65 -21.89 -5.56 -7.07
N ASP A 66 -22.01 -6.30 -5.96
CA ASP A 66 -21.63 -5.87 -4.61
C ASP A 66 -20.24 -6.40 -4.17
N VAL A 67 -19.44 -6.94 -5.11
CA VAL A 67 -18.06 -7.40 -4.88
C VAL A 67 -17.04 -6.33 -5.24
N TYR A 68 -16.11 -6.11 -4.32
CA TYR A 68 -15.05 -5.13 -4.40
C TYR A 68 -13.69 -5.82 -4.21
N GLU A 69 -12.70 -5.35 -4.93
CA GLU A 69 -11.30 -5.63 -4.63
C GLU A 69 -10.78 -4.58 -3.65
N THR A 70 -10.06 -5.04 -2.64
CA THR A 70 -9.44 -4.18 -1.65
C THR A 70 -7.96 -4.48 -1.58
N ARG A 71 -7.14 -3.42 -1.61
CA ARG A 71 -5.68 -3.51 -1.52
C ARG A 71 -5.25 -2.76 -0.28
N PHE A 72 -4.92 -3.49 0.77
CA PHE A 72 -4.43 -2.94 2.03
C PHE A 72 -2.93 -2.72 1.98
N HIS A 73 -2.47 -1.65 2.61
CA HIS A 73 -1.06 -1.31 2.70
C HIS A 73 -0.76 -0.77 4.09
N ALA A 74 -0.22 -1.64 4.93
CA ALA A 74 0.23 -1.30 6.28
C ALA A 74 1.73 -0.94 6.25
N LYS A 75 2.12 0.00 7.11
CA LYS A 75 3.53 0.26 7.41
C LYS A 75 3.83 -0.19 8.83
N TYR A 76 4.89 -0.97 8.95
CA TYR A 76 5.43 -1.47 10.21
C TYR A 76 6.79 -0.84 10.46
N LYS A 77 6.94 -0.14 11.59
CA LYS A 77 8.19 0.54 11.95
C LYS A 77 9.06 -0.37 12.82
N LEU A 78 10.29 -0.61 12.37
CA LEU A 78 11.35 -1.36 13.04
C LEU A 78 12.52 -0.43 13.32
N SER A 79 12.49 0.28 14.46
CA SER A 79 13.52 1.27 14.82
C SER A 79 13.75 2.26 13.65
N ILE A 80 14.88 2.16 12.93
CA ILE A 80 15.22 3.02 11.78
C ILE A 80 14.63 2.57 10.43
N PHE A 81 14.08 1.35 10.34
CA PHE A 81 13.51 0.81 9.12
C PHE A 81 11.98 0.87 9.14
N THR A 82 11.37 1.05 7.97
CA THR A 82 9.93 0.89 7.79
C THR A 82 9.69 -0.15 6.72
N ILE A 83 9.02 -1.23 7.09
CA ILE A 83 8.60 -2.28 6.15
C ILE A 83 7.15 -2.04 5.81
N SER A 84 6.78 -2.26 4.54
CA SER A 84 5.38 -2.19 4.11
C SER A 84 4.89 -3.59 3.77
N TYR A 85 3.63 -3.86 4.12
CA TYR A 85 2.98 -5.15 3.86
C TYR A 85 1.72 -4.89 3.01
N PRO A 86 1.76 -5.23 1.71
CA PRO A 86 0.56 -5.23 0.87
C PRO A 86 -0.28 -6.49 1.14
N TYR A 87 -1.60 -6.33 1.16
CA TYR A 87 -2.52 -7.45 1.28
C TYR A 87 -3.78 -7.18 0.45
N ASP A 88 -4.01 -8.02 -0.55
CA ASP A 88 -5.12 -7.87 -1.48
C ASP A 88 -6.20 -8.91 -1.15
N MET A 89 -7.45 -8.47 -1.03
CA MET A 89 -8.58 -9.33 -0.70
C MET A 89 -9.86 -8.87 -1.38
N GLU A 90 -10.79 -9.81 -1.58
CA GLU A 90 -12.14 -9.49 -2.03
C GLU A 90 -13.04 -9.18 -0.83
N MET A 91 -13.90 -8.20 -1.00
CA MET A 91 -14.87 -7.76 -0.02
C MET A 91 -16.25 -7.70 -0.66
N THR A 92 -17.25 -8.26 0.02
CA THR A 92 -18.65 -8.16 -0.39
C THR A 92 -19.41 -7.27 0.58
N ILE A 93 -20.22 -6.34 0.05
CA ILE A 93 -21.08 -5.51 0.89
C ILE A 93 -22.40 -6.25 1.14
N THR A 94 -22.72 -6.49 2.41
CA THR A 94 -24.04 -6.98 2.82
C THR A 94 -24.92 -5.81 3.22
N ARG A 95 -26.16 -5.77 2.71
CA ARG A 95 -27.17 -4.79 3.11
C ARG A 95 -28.00 -5.38 4.24
N THR A 96 -28.03 -4.70 5.37
CA THR A 96 -28.90 -4.99 6.52
C THR A 96 -30.23 -4.27 6.40
#